data_AF-A0A2E3RSG6-F1
#
_entry.id   AF-A0A2E3RSG6-F1
#
_cell.length_a   1.000
_cell.length_b   1.000
_cell.length_c   1.000
_cell.angle_alpha   90.00
_cell.angle_beta   90.00
_cell.angle_gamma   90.00
#
_symmetry.space_group_name_H-M   'P 1'
#
loop_
_entity.id
_entity.type
_entity.pdbx_description
1 polymer ?
#
loop_
_entity_poly.entity_id
_entity_poly.type
_entity_poly.pdbx_seq_one_letter_code
_entity_poly.pdbx_strand_id
1 'polypeptide(L)'
;MLCSRWDVKPCSPLDGSLLGSMAMVELPVNLTRRFDSPEHLMEVLYDRFSIEVPIKDHVFEQWLLRVSCQIYNEPDDYHVLADAITELVNE
;
A
#
# COMPACT_ATOMS: atom_id res chain seq x y z
N MET A 1 6.35 6.76 -6.91
CA MET A 1 5.51 7.67 -6.07
C MET A 1 5.24 7.05 -4.71
N LEU A 2 4.49 5.94 -4.60
CA LEU A 2 4.17 5.27 -3.33
C LEU A 2 5.41 4.96 -2.47
N CYS A 3 6.41 4.25 -3.02
CA CYS A 3 7.62 3.91 -2.26
C CYS A 3 8.35 5.14 -1.70
N SER A 4 8.36 6.25 -2.46
CA SER A 4 8.95 7.52 -2.01
C SER A 4 8.10 8.25 -0.97
N ARG A 5 6.77 8.15 -1.03
CA ARG A 5 5.85 8.75 -0.04
C ARG A 5 5.90 8.01 1.30
N TRP A 6 6.13 6.71 1.26
CA TRP A 6 6.13 5.84 2.43
C TRP A 6 7.52 5.51 2.97
N ASP A 7 8.57 6.07 2.36
CA ASP A 7 9.98 5.80 2.68
C ASP A 7 10.34 4.31 2.73
N VAL A 8 9.87 3.55 1.73
CA VAL A 8 10.11 2.11 1.58
C VAL A 8 10.90 1.78 0.33
N LYS A 9 11.55 0.62 0.31
CA LYS A 9 12.24 0.12 -0.88
C LYS A 9 11.24 -0.49 -1.86
N PRO A 10 11.45 -0.33 -3.17
CA PRO A 10 10.61 -0.99 -4.15
C PRO A 10 10.90 -2.50 -4.18
N CYS A 11 9.85 -3.32 -4.23
CA CYS A 11 9.97 -4.79 -4.32
C CYS A 11 10.44 -5.29 -5.70
N SER A 12 10.48 -4.41 -6.70
CA SER A 12 10.92 -4.67 -8.07
C SER A 12 11.68 -3.46 -8.64
N PRO A 13 12.47 -3.64 -9.71
CA PRO A 13 13.08 -2.52 -10.42
C PRO A 13 12.06 -1.45 -10.82
N LEU A 14 12.41 -0.18 -10.60
CA LEU A 14 11.57 0.97 -10.98
C LEU A 14 11.63 1.30 -12.47
N ASP A 15 12.54 0.64 -13.21
CA ASP A 15 12.71 0.81 -14.65
C ASP A 15 11.64 0.09 -15.49
N GLY A 16 10.68 -0.57 -14.84
CA GLY A 16 9.58 -1.27 -15.50
C GLY A 16 9.94 -2.63 -16.09
N SER A 17 11.19 -3.08 -15.95
CA SER A 17 11.66 -4.35 -16.53
C SER A 17 10.95 -5.58 -15.96
N LEU A 18 10.35 -5.48 -14.77
CA LEU A 18 9.65 -6.57 -14.07
C LEU A 18 8.23 -6.18 -13.61
N LEU A 19 7.61 -5.17 -14.25
CA LEU A 19 6.26 -4.76 -13.90
C LEU A 19 5.25 -5.41 -14.86
N GLY A 20 4.43 -6.34 -14.34
CA GLY A 20 3.11 -6.55 -14.92
C GLY A 20 2.20 -5.35 -14.62
N SER A 21 0.92 -5.42 -14.99
CA SER A 21 -0.09 -4.44 -14.54
C SER A 21 -0.39 -4.53 -13.03
N MET A 22 0.55 -5.03 -12.23
CA MET A 22 0.48 -5.21 -10.77
C MET A 22 1.87 -5.05 -10.14
N ALA A 23 1.92 -4.48 -8.94
CA ALA A 23 3.12 -4.36 -8.13
C ALA A 23 2.82 -4.57 -6.65
N MET A 24 3.81 -5.10 -5.92
CA MET A 24 3.79 -5.15 -4.45
C MET A 24 4.61 -3.98 -3.92
N VAL A 25 4.09 -3.33 -2.88
CA VAL A 25 4.75 -2.23 -2.18
C VAL A 25 4.74 -2.53 -0.69
N GLU A 26 5.87 -2.39 -0.03
CA GLU A 26 5.97 -2.48 1.42
C GLU A 26 5.16 -1.38 2.10
N LEU A 27 4.44 -1.73 3.16
CA LEU A 27 3.82 -0.74 4.05
C LEU A 27 4.83 -0.25 5.11
N PRO A 28 4.71 0.99 5.59
CA PRO A 28 5.54 1.46 6.70
C PRO A 28 5.40 0.56 7.95
N VAL A 29 6.52 0.12 8.54
CA VAL A 29 6.52 -0.78 9.72
C VAL A 29 5.79 -0.18 10.94
N ASN A 30 5.85 1.13 11.10
CA ASN A 30 5.11 1.82 12.16
C ASN A 30 3.60 1.74 11.95
N LEU A 31 3.12 1.64 10.71
CA LEU A 31 1.71 1.36 10.43
C LEU A 31 1.37 -0.08 10.81
N THR A 32 2.14 -1.06 10.35
CA THR A 32 1.81 -2.49 10.55
C THR A 32 1.74 -2.85 12.04
N ARG A 33 2.56 -2.23 12.89
CA ARG A 33 2.52 -2.42 14.35
C ARG A 33 1.30 -1.84 15.06
N ARG A 34 0.54 -0.95 14.40
CA ARG A 34 -0.68 -0.34 14.98
C ARG A 34 -1.92 -1.19 14.77
N PHE A 35 -1.87 -2.12 13.82
CA PHE A 35 -3.01 -2.95 13.44
C PHE A 35 -2.76 -4.40 13.83
N ASP A 36 -3.80 -5.08 14.28
CA ASP A 36 -3.69 -6.47 14.73
C ASP A 36 -3.45 -7.45 13.58
N SER A 37 -3.96 -7.13 12.37
CA SER A 37 -3.81 -7.94 11.18
C SER A 37 -3.95 -7.11 9.89
N PRO A 38 -3.47 -7.63 8.74
CA PRO A 38 -3.70 -7.01 7.43
C PRO A 38 -5.20 -6.76 7.15
N GLU A 39 -6.06 -7.68 7.56
CA GLU A 39 -7.52 -7.60 7.37
C GLU A 39 -8.12 -6.41 8.11
N HIS A 40 -7.71 -6.18 9.36
CA HIS A 40 -8.14 -5.01 10.12
C HIS A 40 -7.73 -3.70 9.42
N LEU A 41 -6.51 -3.62 8.87
CA LEU A 41 -6.11 -2.45 8.08
C LEU A 41 -6.91 -2.31 6.78
N MET A 42 -7.23 -3.40 6.09
CA MET A 42 -8.08 -3.37 4.89
C MET A 42 -9.49 -2.87 5.20
N GLU A 43 -10.10 -3.31 6.30
CA GLU A 43 -11.40 -2.82 6.79
C GLU A 43 -11.36 -1.32 7.07
N VAL A 44 -10.32 -0.84 7.76
CA VAL A 44 -10.15 0.59 8.06
C VAL A 44 -9.95 1.44 6.80
N LEU A 45 -9.19 0.94 5.82
CA LEU A 45 -9.02 1.61 4.53
C LEU A 45 -10.34 1.72 3.76
N TYR A 46 -11.16 0.66 3.79
CA TYR A 46 -12.47 0.66 3.16
C TYR A 46 -13.43 1.61 3.86
N ASP A 47 -13.61 1.46 5.17
CA ASP A 47 -14.62 2.19 5.95
C ASP A 47 -14.35 3.70 6.01
N ARG A 48 -13.08 4.10 6.11
CA ARG A 48 -12.70 5.52 6.25
C ARG A 48 -12.41 6.22 4.94
N PHE A 49 -11.80 5.52 3.99
CA PHE A 49 -11.26 6.14 2.78
C PHE A 49 -11.90 5.60 1.49
N SER A 50 -12.81 4.62 1.58
CA SER A 50 -13.40 3.93 0.41
C SER A 50 -12.34 3.27 -0.48
N ILE A 51 -11.25 2.79 0.13
CA ILE A 51 -10.13 2.15 -0.57
C ILE A 51 -10.19 0.64 -0.36
N GLU A 52 -10.29 -0.10 -1.47
CA GLU A 52 -10.18 -1.57 -1.46
C GLU A 52 -8.86 -2.00 -2.10
N VAL A 53 -7.93 -2.48 -1.28
CA VAL A 53 -6.59 -2.93 -1.72
C VAL A 53 -6.19 -4.21 -0.98
N PRO A 54 -5.64 -5.23 -1.67
CA PRO A 54 -5.15 -6.42 -1.01
C PRO A 54 -3.87 -6.12 -0.21
N ILE A 55 -3.89 -6.48 1.06
CA ILE A 55 -2.72 -6.47 1.94
C ILE A 55 -2.41 -7.91 2.35
N LYS A 56 -1.14 -8.28 2.32
CA LYS A 56 -0.65 -9.60 2.71
C LYS A 56 0.40 -9.46 3.79
N ASP A 57 0.30 -10.34 4.77
CA ASP A 57 1.37 -10.54 5.73
C ASP A 57 2.64 -11.02 5.01
N HIS A 58 3.78 -10.49 5.42
CA HIS A 58 5.10 -10.82 4.91
C HIS A 58 6.09 -10.96 6.08
N VAL A 59 7.35 -11.27 5.81
CA VAL A 59 8.29 -11.70 6.85
C VAL A 59 8.59 -10.56 7.83
N PHE A 60 8.60 -10.86 9.14
CA PHE A 60 9.00 -9.95 10.23
C PHE A 60 8.18 -8.65 10.34
N GLU A 61 6.85 -8.73 10.49
CA GLU A 61 5.94 -7.57 10.67
C GLU A 61 5.89 -6.61 9.47
N GLN A 62 6.58 -6.94 8.38
CA GLN A 62 6.51 -6.21 7.14
C GLN A 62 5.27 -6.70 6.40
N TRP A 63 4.33 -5.81 6.07
CA TRP A 63 3.21 -6.16 5.21
C TRP A 63 3.44 -5.64 3.80
N LEU A 64 2.84 -6.32 2.83
CA LEU A 64 2.88 -5.94 1.43
C LEU A 64 1.47 -5.56 0.95
N LEU A 65 1.36 -4.38 0.35
CA LEU A 65 0.17 -3.91 -0.34
C LEU A 65 0.32 -4.17 -1.84
N ARG A 66 -0.71 -4.74 -2.47
CA ARG A 66 -0.74 -4.95 -3.92
C ARG A 66 -1.50 -3.83 -4.62
N VAL A 67 -0.80 -3.08 -5.47
CA VAL A 67 -1.45 -2.17 -6.43
C VAL A 67 -1.55 -2.81 -7.80
N SER A 68 -2.59 -2.46 -8.53
CA SER A 68 -2.76 -2.83 -9.94
C SER A 68 -2.95 -1.57 -10.77
N CYS A 69 -2.50 -1.58 -12.02
CA CYS A 69 -2.76 -0.52 -13.00
C CYS A 69 -3.70 -1.09 -14.07
N GLN A 70 -4.99 -1.07 -13.76
CA GLN A 70 -6.06 -1.60 -14.62
C GLN A 70 -6.93 -0.46 -15.15
N ILE A 71 -7.84 -0.76 -16.08
CA ILE A 71 -8.70 0.24 -16.75
C ILE A 71 -9.59 1.05 -15.80
N TYR A 72 -9.81 0.55 -14.58
CA TYR A 72 -10.63 1.20 -13.55
C TYR A 72 -9.80 2.02 -12.55
N ASN A 73 -8.48 2.13 -12.74
CA ASN A 73 -7.62 2.94 -11.89
C ASN A 73 -7.18 4.20 -12.62
N GLU A 74 -7.19 5.32 -11.92
CA GLU A 74 -6.62 6.59 -12.35
C GLU A 74 -5.35 6.91 -11.54
N PRO A 75 -4.41 7.71 -12.07
CA PRO A 75 -3.23 8.15 -11.33
C PRO A 75 -3.54 8.76 -9.96
N ASP A 76 -4.66 9.47 -9.85
CA ASP A 76 -5.11 10.14 -8.62
C ASP A 76 -5.57 9.15 -7.55
N ASP A 77 -6.03 7.94 -7.91
CA ASP A 77 -6.38 6.90 -6.93
C ASP A 77 -5.17 6.51 -6.08
N TYR A 78 -3.98 6.45 -6.68
CA TYR A 78 -2.76 6.15 -5.94
C TYR A 78 -2.32 7.31 -5.05
N HIS A 79 -2.65 8.55 -5.42
CA HIS A 79 -2.41 9.71 -4.56
C HIS A 79 -3.30 9.67 -3.32
N VAL A 80 -4.59 9.36 -3.49
CA VAL A 80 -5.54 9.15 -2.37
C VAL A 80 -5.06 8.00 -1.47
N LEU A 81 -4.62 6.88 -2.06
CA LEU A 81 -4.02 5.79 -1.29
C LEU A 81 -2.77 6.21 -0.52
N ALA A 82 -1.89 6.99 -1.15
CA ALA A 82 -0.68 7.48 -0.48
C ALA A 82 -1.03 8.35 0.74
N ASP A 83 -1.99 9.26 0.57
CA ASP A 83 -2.42 10.19 1.62
C ASP A 83 -3.11 9.45 2.77
N ALA A 84 -3.99 8.49 2.49
CA ALA A 84 -4.67 7.67 3.51
C ALA A 84 -3.67 6.89 4.38
N ILE A 85 -2.68 6.25 3.76
CA ILE A 85 -1.62 5.55 4.49
C ILE A 85 -0.78 6.51 5.33
N THR A 86 -0.44 7.70 4.78
CA THR A 86 0.30 8.72 5.53
C THR A 86 -0.50 9.28 6.70
N GLU A 87 -1.81 9.44 6.57
CA GLU A 87 -2.70 9.84 7.67
C GLU A 87 -2.65 8.79 8.79
N LEU A 88 -2.91 7.52 8.48
CA LEU A 88 -2.92 6.42 9.45
C LEU A 88 -1.57 6.20 10.15
N VAL A 89 -0.46 6.52 9.46
CA VAL A 89 0.89 6.47 10.03
C VAL A 89 1.10 7.54 11.11
N ASN A 90 0.52 8.73 10.95
CA ASN A 90 0.78 9.90 11.79
C ASN A 90 -0.26 10.14 12.90
N GLU A 91 -1.30 9.31 12.96
CA GLU A 91 -2.21 9.20 14.11
C GLU A 91 -1.50 8.69 15.37
#